data_AF-A0A7J2HEV8-F1
#
_entry.id   AF-A0A7J2HEV8-F1
#
_cell.length_a   1.000
_cell.length_b   1.000
_cell.length_c   1.000
_cell.angle_alpha   90.00
_cell.angle_beta   90.00
_cell.angle_gamma   90.00
#
_symmetry.space_group_name_H-M   'P 1'
#
loop_
_entity.id
_entity.type
_entity.pdbx_description
1 polymer ?
#
loop_
_entity_poly.entity_id
_entity_poly.type
_entity_poly.pdbx_seq_one_letter_code
_entity_poly.pdbx_strand_id
1 'polypeptide(L)'
;MRGEDELRDLLNLIKLHNTWRREECINLIASENVTSPLVDAVYLSDAMHRYAEGLPFKRYYQGTRYVDEIEEKVSRIFARLFDASYADVRAISGTIANATVFTALAKSGEKAAVIPLPGGAHVSHSKYGILGRLGIKPVELPIIPEELSVDAEGAAKLIREKSPKMIILGASVIIF
;
A
#
# COMPACT_ATOMS: atom_id res chain seq x y z
N MET A 1 -11.70 -9.22 -37.92
CA MET A 1 -10.64 -8.60 -38.74
C MET A 1 -10.03 -7.39 -38.03
N ARG A 2 -10.56 -6.15 -38.07
CA ARG A 2 -9.87 -4.98 -37.46
C ARG A 2 -9.59 -5.10 -35.94
N GLY A 3 -10.52 -5.63 -35.15
CA GLY A 3 -10.30 -5.86 -33.71
C GLY A 3 -9.42 -7.07 -33.36
N GLU A 4 -9.22 -8.01 -34.29
CA GLU A 4 -8.31 -9.14 -34.07
C GLU A 4 -6.86 -8.73 -34.26
N ASP A 5 -6.60 -7.83 -35.20
CA ASP A 5 -5.27 -7.26 -35.43
C ASP A 5 -4.86 -6.35 -34.26
N GLU A 6 -5.77 -5.46 -33.81
CA GLU A 6 -5.54 -4.60 -32.63
C GLU A 6 -5.28 -5.41 -31.35
N LEU A 7 -5.99 -6.53 -31.15
CA LEU A 7 -5.75 -7.41 -30.00
C LEU A 7 -4.39 -8.10 -30.09
N ARG A 8 -3.98 -8.57 -31.28
CA ARG A 8 -2.66 -9.20 -31.48
C ARG A 8 -1.54 -8.21 -31.18
N ASP A 9 -1.68 -6.97 -31.63
CA ASP A 9 -0.70 -5.91 -31.37
C ASP A 9 -0.60 -5.62 -29.87
N LEU A 10 -1.72 -5.52 -29.16
CA LEU A 10 -1.73 -5.33 -27.71
C LEU A 10 -1.04 -6.49 -26.96
N LEU A 11 -1.36 -7.74 -27.33
CA LEU A 11 -0.74 -8.91 -26.72
C LEU A 11 0.77 -8.95 -27.00
N ASN A 12 1.20 -8.52 -28.18
CA ASN A 12 2.61 -8.40 -28.51
C ASN A 12 3.30 -7.33 -27.65
N LEU A 13 2.67 -6.17 -27.43
CA LEU A 13 3.22 -5.14 -26.53
C LEU A 13 3.36 -5.64 -25.08
N ILE A 14 2.37 -6.37 -24.56
CA ILE A 14 2.43 -6.97 -23.22
C ILE A 14 3.59 -7.97 -23.13
N LYS A 15 3.75 -8.82 -24.15
CA LYS A 15 4.88 -9.76 -24.23
C LYS A 15 6.22 -9.04 -24.23
N LEU A 16 6.39 -8.03 -25.09
CA LEU A 16 7.62 -7.24 -25.18
C LEU A 16 7.92 -6.53 -23.86
N HIS A 17 6.92 -5.95 -23.20
CA HIS A 17 7.09 -5.34 -21.89
C HIS A 17 7.60 -6.34 -20.84
N ASN A 18 7.01 -7.54 -20.79
CA ASN A 18 7.41 -8.58 -19.85
C ASN A 18 8.84 -9.06 -20.09
N THR A 19 9.22 -9.31 -21.34
CA THR A 19 10.61 -9.68 -21.69
C THR A 19 11.57 -8.56 -21.31
N TRP A 20 11.28 -7.32 -21.72
CA TRP A 20 12.12 -6.18 -21.42
C TRP A 20 12.32 -5.99 -19.91
N ARG A 21 11.24 -5.97 -19.12
CA ARG A 21 11.33 -5.74 -17.67
C ARG A 21 11.92 -6.90 -16.87
N ARG A 22 11.75 -8.15 -17.32
CA ARG A 22 12.21 -9.33 -16.57
C ARG A 22 13.60 -9.82 -16.97
N GLU A 23 14.02 -9.58 -18.21
CA GLU A 23 15.21 -10.24 -18.78
C GLU A 23 16.24 -9.26 -19.37
N GLU A 24 15.80 -8.12 -19.94
CA GLU A 24 16.69 -7.23 -20.71
C GLU A 24 17.06 -5.94 -19.97
N CYS A 25 16.26 -5.55 -18.97
CA CYS A 25 16.42 -4.30 -18.23
C CYS A 25 17.08 -4.54 -16.87
N ILE A 26 18.10 -3.73 -16.56
CA ILE A 26 18.55 -3.57 -15.18
C ILE A 26 17.61 -2.57 -14.49
N ASN A 27 16.72 -3.09 -13.65
CA ASN A 27 15.77 -2.25 -12.93
C ASN A 27 16.39 -1.63 -11.68
N LEU A 28 16.53 -0.31 -11.66
CA LEU A 28 17.08 0.45 -10.53
C LEU A 28 16.01 1.18 -9.71
N ILE A 29 14.73 0.94 -9.98
CA ILE A 29 13.64 1.53 -9.21
C ILE A 29 13.49 0.75 -7.89
N ALA A 30 13.81 1.41 -6.77
CA ALA A 30 13.88 0.77 -5.45
C ALA A 30 12.58 0.11 -4.97
N SER A 31 11.42 0.56 -5.47
CA SER A 31 10.09 0.03 -5.10
C SER A 31 9.58 -1.06 -6.04
N GLU A 32 10.28 -1.33 -7.15
CA GLU A 32 9.88 -2.35 -8.10
C GLU A 32 10.60 -3.68 -7.84
N ASN A 33 9.95 -4.79 -8.20
CA ASN A 33 10.51 -6.12 -8.06
C ASN A 33 9.87 -7.08 -9.09
N VAL A 34 10.48 -8.25 -9.31
CA VAL A 34 9.95 -9.30 -10.17
C VAL A 34 9.35 -10.40 -9.30
N THR A 35 8.10 -10.76 -9.56
CA THR A 35 7.41 -11.85 -8.85
C THR A 35 8.00 -13.21 -9.22
N SER A 36 7.98 -14.15 -8.26
CA SER A 36 8.40 -15.53 -8.51
C SER A 36 7.36 -16.28 -9.35
N PRO A 37 7.74 -17.36 -10.06
CA PRO A 37 6.78 -18.18 -10.82
C PRO A 37 5.62 -18.72 -9.98
N LEU A 38 5.84 -18.98 -8.68
CA LEU A 38 4.80 -19.41 -7.75
C LEU A 38 3.76 -18.31 -7.49
N VAL A 39 4.22 -17.06 -7.32
CA VAL A 39 3.32 -15.91 -7.16
C VAL A 39 2.51 -15.70 -8.43
N ASP A 40 3.14 -15.78 -9.60
CA ASP A 40 2.45 -15.64 -10.89
C ASP A 40 1.36 -16.72 -11.07
N ALA A 41 1.64 -17.97 -10.68
CA ALA A 41 0.67 -19.07 -10.75
C ALA A 41 -0.55 -18.88 -9.83
N VAL A 42 -0.36 -18.32 -8.64
CA VAL A 42 -1.46 -18.02 -7.70
C VAL A 42 -2.22 -16.78 -8.13
N TYR A 43 -1.53 -15.77 -8.66
CA TYR A 43 -2.14 -14.53 -9.15
C TYR A 43 -3.17 -14.81 -10.24
N LEU A 44 -2.88 -15.72 -11.17
CA LEU A 44 -3.78 -16.12 -12.26
C LEU A 44 -4.84 -17.17 -11.87
N SER A 45 -5.27 -17.19 -10.62
CA SER A 45 -6.31 -18.12 -10.14
C SER A 45 -7.73 -17.56 -10.28
N ASP A 46 -8.71 -18.46 -10.24
CA ASP A 46 -10.15 -18.12 -10.28
C ASP A 46 -10.61 -17.23 -9.12
N ALA A 47 -9.80 -17.08 -8.06
CA ALA A 47 -10.10 -16.23 -6.90
C ALA A 47 -10.41 -14.78 -7.28
N MET A 48 -9.79 -14.25 -8.36
CA MET A 48 -10.04 -12.88 -8.84
C MET A 48 -11.46 -12.65 -9.36
N HIS A 49 -12.25 -13.71 -9.56
CA HIS A 49 -13.61 -13.67 -10.09
C HIS A 49 -14.69 -13.98 -9.04
N ARG A 50 -14.32 -14.00 -7.74
CA ARG A 50 -15.23 -14.39 -6.65
C ARG A 50 -15.51 -13.24 -5.71
N TYR A 51 -16.79 -13.05 -5.39
CA TYR A 51 -17.23 -12.14 -4.34
C TYR A 51 -17.14 -12.85 -2.98
N ALA A 52 -16.35 -12.29 -2.07
CA ALA A 52 -16.18 -12.76 -0.70
C ALA A 52 -16.34 -11.62 0.31
N GLU A 53 -17.39 -10.79 0.15
CA GLU A 53 -17.67 -9.69 1.07
C GLU A 53 -17.98 -10.20 2.48
N GLY A 54 -17.39 -9.54 3.49
CA GLY A 54 -17.52 -9.87 4.90
C GLY A 54 -16.21 -10.32 5.53
N LEU A 55 -16.33 -11.03 6.65
CA LEU A 55 -15.21 -11.69 7.32
C LEU A 55 -15.20 -13.18 6.95
N PRO A 56 -14.06 -13.88 7.06
CA PRO A 56 -14.01 -15.34 6.91
C PRO A 56 -15.12 -16.01 7.73
N PHE A 57 -15.85 -16.93 7.09
CA PHE A 57 -16.98 -17.67 7.65
C PHE A 57 -18.20 -16.83 8.07
N LYS A 58 -18.20 -15.53 7.74
CA LYS A 58 -19.30 -14.58 7.96
C LYS A 58 -19.50 -13.74 6.70
N ARG A 59 -19.72 -14.43 5.57
CA ARG A 59 -19.83 -13.82 4.25
C ARG A 59 -21.28 -13.45 3.91
N TYR A 60 -21.43 -12.38 3.15
CA TYR A 60 -22.73 -12.01 2.57
C TYR A 60 -23.08 -12.88 1.35
N TYR A 61 -22.07 -13.31 0.59
CA TYR A 61 -22.21 -14.19 -0.56
C TYR A 61 -21.92 -15.65 -0.19
N GLN A 62 -22.57 -16.57 -0.91
CA GLN A 62 -22.38 -18.01 -0.78
C GLN A 62 -21.24 -18.50 -1.69
N GLY A 63 -20.77 -19.73 -1.46
CA GLY A 63 -19.76 -20.38 -2.32
C GLY A 63 -18.31 -19.99 -2.01
N THR A 64 -18.03 -19.44 -0.82
CA THR A 64 -16.71 -18.95 -0.40
C THR A 64 -15.87 -19.98 0.35
N ARG A 65 -16.25 -21.26 0.36
CA ARG A 65 -15.68 -22.31 1.23
C ARG A 65 -14.15 -22.25 1.32
N TYR A 66 -13.46 -22.27 0.17
CA TYR A 66 -12.00 -22.26 0.14
C TYR A 66 -11.40 -20.86 0.29
N VAL A 67 -12.12 -19.80 -0.10
CA VAL A 67 -11.65 -18.41 0.08
C VAL A 67 -11.51 -18.09 1.56
N ASP A 68 -12.44 -18.56 2.40
CA ASP A 68 -12.39 -18.34 3.84
C ASP A 68 -11.19 -19.03 4.48
N GLU A 69 -10.95 -20.29 4.11
CA GLU A 69 -9.77 -21.05 4.57
C GLU A 69 -8.46 -20.40 4.12
N ILE A 70 -8.41 -19.88 2.89
CA ILE A 70 -7.24 -19.17 2.35
C ILE A 70 -7.00 -17.88 3.14
N GLU A 71 -8.01 -17.02 3.28
CA GLU A 71 -7.89 -15.73 3.95
C GLU A 71 -7.46 -15.89 5.42
N GLU A 72 -8.03 -16.86 6.14
CA GLU A 72 -7.63 -17.18 7.51
C GLU A 72 -6.17 -17.64 7.59
N LYS A 73 -5.75 -18.56 6.70
CA LYS A 73 -4.36 -19.06 6.69
C LYS A 73 -3.36 -17.96 6.38
N VAL A 74 -3.65 -17.12 5.37
CA VAL A 74 -2.76 -16.02 4.97
C VAL A 74 -2.67 -15.00 6.10
N SER A 75 -3.79 -14.61 6.72
CA SER A 75 -3.79 -13.71 7.88
C SER A 75 -2.91 -14.25 9.01
N ARG A 76 -3.04 -15.53 9.37
CA ARG A 76 -2.19 -16.17 10.40
C ARG A 76 -0.71 -16.25 10.01
N ILE A 77 -0.40 -16.45 8.72
CA ILE A 77 0.98 -16.45 8.23
C ILE A 77 1.59 -15.06 8.38
N PHE A 78 0.89 -14.02 7.93
CA PHE A 78 1.33 -12.63 8.05
C PHE A 78 1.48 -12.20 9.52
N ALA A 79 0.49 -12.52 10.37
CA ALA A 79 0.55 -12.22 11.79
C ALA A 79 1.80 -12.84 12.44
N ARG A 80 2.10 -14.11 12.15
CA ARG A 80 3.33 -14.76 12.64
C ARG A 80 4.61 -14.17 12.06
N LEU A 81 4.62 -13.84 10.77
CA LEU A 81 5.79 -13.30 10.08
C LEU A 81 6.24 -11.96 10.68
N PHE A 82 5.28 -11.11 11.07
CA PHE A 82 5.53 -9.78 11.61
C PHE A 82 5.40 -9.68 13.13
N ASP A 83 5.32 -10.82 13.83
CA ASP A 83 5.10 -10.88 15.29
C ASP A 83 3.91 -10.02 15.75
N ALA A 84 2.82 -10.04 14.98
CA ALA A 84 1.60 -9.31 15.23
C ALA A 84 0.51 -10.21 15.81
N SER A 85 -0.36 -9.64 16.64
CA SER A 85 -1.54 -10.34 17.17
C SER A 85 -2.63 -10.56 16.12
N TYR A 86 -2.64 -9.74 15.07
CA TYR A 86 -3.62 -9.79 13.98
C TYR A 86 -3.03 -9.17 12.70
N ALA A 87 -3.42 -9.70 11.54
CA ALA A 87 -3.09 -9.12 10.24
C ALA A 87 -4.31 -9.12 9.33
N ASP A 88 -4.67 -7.95 8.79
CA ASP A 88 -5.68 -7.83 7.75
C ASP A 88 -5.03 -7.88 6.37
N VAL A 89 -5.50 -8.80 5.52
CA VAL A 89 -4.89 -9.08 4.21
C VAL A 89 -5.77 -8.62 3.04
N ARG A 90 -6.83 -7.87 3.32
CA ARG A 90 -7.85 -7.49 2.32
C ARG A 90 -7.56 -6.17 1.60
N ALA A 91 -6.65 -5.35 2.12
CA ALA A 91 -6.27 -4.11 1.45
C ALA A 91 -5.55 -4.40 0.13
N ILE A 92 -6.16 -3.98 -0.98
CA ILE A 92 -5.68 -4.29 -2.34
C ILE A 92 -4.43 -3.49 -2.76
N SER A 93 -4.06 -2.46 -2.01
CA SER A 93 -2.85 -1.67 -2.25
C SER A 93 -2.44 -0.88 -0.99
N GLY A 94 -1.20 -0.38 -0.96
CA GLY A 94 -0.69 0.41 0.16
C GLY A 94 -1.50 1.68 0.45
N THR A 95 -1.99 2.38 -0.59
CA THR A 95 -2.84 3.57 -0.41
C THR A 95 -4.18 3.24 0.24
N ILE A 96 -4.77 2.08 -0.08
CA ILE A 96 -6.04 1.62 0.52
C ILE A 96 -5.81 1.11 1.95
N ALA A 97 -4.70 0.44 2.23
CA ALA A 97 -4.31 0.09 3.60
C ALA A 97 -4.17 1.36 4.46
N ASN A 98 -3.47 2.38 3.96
CA ASN A 98 -3.37 3.69 4.60
C ASN A 98 -4.75 4.33 4.84
N ALA A 99 -5.63 4.33 3.83
CA ALA A 99 -6.99 4.88 3.97
C ALA A 99 -7.77 4.19 5.11
N THR A 100 -7.65 2.87 5.21
CA THR A 100 -8.31 2.05 6.24
C THR A 100 -7.83 2.44 7.63
N VAL A 101 -6.51 2.53 7.84
CA VAL A 101 -5.93 2.93 9.12
C VAL A 101 -6.27 4.39 9.46
N PHE A 102 -6.19 5.29 8.48
CA PHE A 102 -6.43 6.71 8.72
C PHE A 102 -7.87 6.99 9.16
N THR A 103 -8.84 6.38 8.49
CA THR A 103 -10.26 6.51 8.85
C THR A 103 -10.61 5.84 10.18
N ALA A 104 -9.89 4.79 10.57
CA ALA A 104 -10.05 4.17 11.88
C ALA A 104 -9.52 5.04 13.02
N LEU A 105 -8.44 5.81 12.78
CA LEU A 105 -7.73 6.56 13.82
C LEU A 105 -8.07 8.06 13.89
N ALA A 106 -8.54 8.66 12.79
CA ALA A 106 -8.88 10.08 12.75
C ALA A 106 -10.10 10.39 11.88
N LYS A 107 -10.77 11.48 12.25
CA LYS A 107 -11.91 12.05 11.54
C LYS A 107 -11.46 13.20 10.64
N SER A 108 -12.28 13.54 9.66
CA SER A 108 -12.09 14.75 8.86
C SER A 108 -11.97 15.99 9.76
N GLY A 109 -11.01 16.86 9.45
CA GLY A 109 -10.66 18.04 10.23
C GLY A 109 -9.59 17.84 11.30
N GLU A 110 -9.34 16.59 11.73
CA GLU A 110 -8.29 16.26 12.70
C GLU A 110 -6.90 16.24 12.04
N LYS A 111 -5.85 16.22 12.87
CA LYS A 111 -4.46 16.34 12.40
C LYS A 111 -3.73 15.00 12.43
N ALA A 112 -2.84 14.78 11.47
CA ALA A 112 -1.84 13.71 11.51
C ALA A 112 -0.45 14.32 11.35
N ALA A 113 0.50 13.93 12.19
CA ALA A 113 1.90 14.30 11.99
C ALA A 113 2.51 13.39 10.93
N VAL A 114 3.20 13.95 9.93
CA VAL A 114 3.71 13.21 8.77
C VAL A 114 5.11 13.67 8.41
N ILE A 115 5.92 12.78 7.85
CA ILE A 115 7.14 13.21 7.16
C ILE A 115 6.73 14.12 5.98
N PRO A 116 7.42 15.25 5.72
CA PRO A 116 7.13 16.09 4.56
C PRO A 116 7.54 15.38 3.25
N LEU A 117 6.91 15.74 2.11
CA LEU A 117 7.28 15.17 0.81
C LEU A 117 8.75 15.41 0.43
N PRO A 118 9.32 16.63 0.60
CA PRO A 118 10.76 16.84 0.45
C PRO A 118 11.63 16.03 1.39
N GLY A 119 11.10 15.63 2.56
CA GLY A 119 11.75 14.72 3.51
C GLY A 119 11.51 13.24 3.18
N GLY A 120 10.92 12.95 2.02
CA GLY A 120 10.82 11.62 1.47
C GLY A 120 9.55 10.84 1.80
N ALA A 121 8.51 11.48 2.32
CA ALA A 121 7.25 10.82 2.56
C ALA A 121 6.59 10.27 1.28
N HIS A 122 5.65 9.33 1.46
CA HIS A 122 4.81 8.86 0.36
C HIS A 122 3.64 9.84 0.11
N VAL A 123 3.23 9.99 -1.15
CA VAL A 123 2.14 10.91 -1.54
C VAL A 123 0.84 10.69 -0.76
N SER A 124 0.54 9.44 -0.38
CA SER A 124 -0.66 9.09 0.38
C SER A 124 -0.73 9.77 1.75
N HIS A 125 0.40 10.19 2.32
CA HIS A 125 0.48 10.89 3.61
C HIS A 125 0.34 12.41 3.48
N SER A 126 0.34 12.93 2.25
CA SER A 126 0.28 14.37 2.00
C SER A 126 -1.15 14.89 1.90
N LYS A 127 -1.29 16.23 1.90
CA LYS A 127 -2.56 16.91 1.63
C LYS A 127 -3.13 16.65 0.23
N TYR A 128 -2.28 16.23 -0.70
CA TYR A 128 -2.67 15.91 -2.08
C TYR A 128 -3.05 14.43 -2.27
N GLY A 129 -2.70 13.57 -1.30
CA GLY A 129 -3.00 12.15 -1.33
C GLY A 129 -4.26 11.77 -0.58
N ILE A 130 -4.37 10.48 -0.25
CA ILE A 130 -5.56 9.92 0.41
C ILE A 130 -5.79 10.55 1.79
N LEU A 131 -4.75 10.87 2.55
CA LEU A 131 -4.89 11.55 3.85
C LEU A 131 -5.65 12.87 3.73
N GLY A 132 -5.20 13.75 2.81
CA GLY A 132 -5.89 15.00 2.54
C GLY A 132 -7.29 14.80 1.94
N ARG A 133 -7.48 13.80 1.09
CA ARG A 133 -8.80 13.47 0.51
C ARG A 133 -9.83 13.05 1.57
N LEU A 134 -9.38 12.41 2.64
CA LEU A 134 -10.17 12.05 3.82
C LEU A 134 -10.43 13.26 4.74
N GLY A 135 -9.89 14.43 4.42
CA GLY A 135 -10.05 15.66 5.21
C GLY A 135 -9.14 15.72 6.43
N ILE A 136 -8.21 14.78 6.59
CA ILE A 136 -7.23 14.79 7.68
C ILE A 136 -6.11 15.77 7.33
N LYS A 137 -5.79 16.67 8.25
CA LYS A 137 -4.84 17.77 8.05
C LYS A 137 -3.42 17.29 8.37
N PRO A 138 -2.52 17.18 7.38
CA PRO A 138 -1.13 16.85 7.67
C PRO A 138 -0.46 18.00 8.42
N VAL A 139 0.38 17.65 9.39
CA VAL A 139 1.32 18.53 10.06
C VAL A 139 2.71 17.94 9.84
N GLU A 140 3.56 18.67 9.16
CA GLU A 140 4.85 18.16 8.73
C GLU A 140 5.83 18.11 9.91
N LEU A 141 6.45 16.94 10.09
CA LEU A 141 7.53 16.73 11.04
C LEU A 141 8.79 17.48 10.56
N PRO A 142 9.55 18.12 11.46
CA PRO A 142 10.81 18.71 11.10
C PRO A 142 11.80 17.61 10.69
N ILE A 143 12.62 17.93 9.69
CA ILE A 143 13.66 17.05 9.14
C ILE A 143 15.03 17.70 9.31
N ILE A 144 16.06 16.88 9.46
CA ILE A 144 17.46 17.27 9.38
C ILE A 144 17.91 16.97 7.94
N PRO A 145 17.99 17.97 7.05
CA PRO A 145 18.22 17.74 5.62
C PRO A 145 19.53 17.00 5.34
N GLU A 146 20.59 17.29 6.10
CA GLU A 146 21.91 16.68 5.94
C GLU A 146 21.92 15.20 6.34
N GLU A 147 21.01 14.79 7.21
CA GLU A 147 20.86 13.40 7.68
C GLU A 147 19.73 12.65 6.97
N LEU A 148 18.91 13.36 6.18
CA LEU A 148 17.68 12.83 5.55
C LEU A 148 16.78 12.11 6.58
N SER A 149 16.75 12.64 7.81
CA SER A 149 16.10 12.03 8.96
C SER A 149 15.15 13.00 9.65
N VAL A 150 14.26 12.49 10.49
CA VAL A 150 13.35 13.31 11.31
C VAL A 150 14.12 13.89 12.49
N ASP A 151 14.00 15.20 12.72
CA ASP A 151 14.48 15.83 13.95
C ASP A 151 13.60 15.37 15.12
N ALA A 152 14.13 14.47 15.94
CA ALA A 152 13.38 13.86 17.04
C ALA A 152 12.94 14.87 18.11
N GLU A 153 13.77 15.87 18.42
CA GLU A 153 13.44 16.89 19.43
C GLU A 153 12.39 17.85 18.90
N GLY A 154 12.59 18.34 17.67
CA GLY A 154 11.61 19.19 16.97
C GLY A 154 10.28 18.46 16.78
N ALA A 155 10.31 17.18 16.41
CA ALA A 155 9.13 16.34 16.29
C ALA A 155 8.39 16.22 17.62
N ALA A 156 9.10 15.93 18.71
CA ALA A 156 8.50 15.82 20.04
C ALA A 156 7.84 17.14 20.48
N LYS A 157 8.47 18.29 20.20
CA LYS A 157 7.89 19.62 20.46
C LYS A 157 6.62 19.85 19.63
N LEU A 158 6.69 19.59 18.33
CA LEU A 158 5.56 19.77 17.40
C LEU A 158 4.38 18.87 17.76
N ILE A 159 4.63 17.61 18.13
CA ILE A 159 3.59 16.66 18.52
C ILE A 159 2.86 17.15 19.77
N ARG A 160 3.59 17.61 20.80
CA ARG A 160 2.98 18.18 22.02
C ARG A 160 2.15 19.43 21.71
N GLU A 161 2.67 20.34 20.87
CA GLU A 161 1.98 21.60 20.54
C GLU A 161 0.73 21.38 19.67
N LYS A 162 0.84 20.54 18.64
CA LYS A 162 -0.22 20.38 17.63
C LYS A 162 -1.21 19.28 17.98
N SER A 163 -0.86 18.39 18.91
CA SER A 163 -1.68 17.27 19.40
C SER A 163 -2.35 16.48 18.26
N PRO A 164 -1.58 15.91 17.32
CA PRO A 164 -2.12 15.13 16.23
C PRO A 164 -2.77 13.84 16.76
N LYS A 165 -3.76 13.31 16.03
CA LYS A 165 -4.41 12.03 16.36
C LYS A 165 -3.58 10.80 16.02
N MET A 166 -2.70 10.94 15.04
CA MET A 166 -1.75 9.90 14.67
C MET A 166 -0.44 10.51 14.19
N ILE A 167 0.63 9.74 14.26
CA ILE A 167 1.93 10.06 13.71
C ILE A 167 2.24 9.00 12.66
N ILE A 168 2.62 9.42 11.46
CA ILE A 168 2.96 8.54 10.34
C ILE A 168 4.46 8.60 10.13
N LEU A 169 5.14 7.49 10.45
CA LEU A 169 6.56 7.29 10.23
C LEU A 169 6.74 6.30 9.07
N GLY A 170 6.99 6.82 7.88
CA GLY A 170 7.20 6.03 6.68
C GLY A 170 7.63 6.90 5.50
N ALA A 171 8.63 6.45 4.77
CA ALA A 171 9.22 7.15 3.64
C ALA A 171 9.20 6.28 2.37
N SER A 172 9.24 6.93 1.22
CA SER A 172 9.22 6.33 -0.11
C SER A 172 10.24 6.94 -1.06
N VAL A 173 10.63 8.19 -0.88
CA VAL A 173 11.52 8.92 -1.80
C VAL A 173 12.70 9.45 -1.00
N ILE A 174 13.81 8.74 -0.95
CA ILE A 174 15.04 9.34 -0.42
C ILE A 174 15.77 9.92 -1.62
N ILE A 175 16.03 11.22 -1.58
CA ILE A 175 16.79 11.91 -2.63
C ILE A 175 18.24 11.45 -2.45
N PHE A 176 18.73 10.64 -3.39
CA PHE A 176 20.15 10.31 -3.50
C PHE A 176 20.90 11.42 -4.23
#